data_AF-A0A6L6EIX5-F1
#
_entry.id   AF-A0A6L6EIX5-F1
#
_cell.length_a   1.000
_cell.length_b   1.000
_cell.length_c   1.000
_cell.angle_alpha   90.00
_cell.angle_beta   90.00
_cell.angle_gamma   90.00
#
_symmetry.space_group_name_H-M   'P 1'
#
loop_
_entity.id
_entity.type
_entity.pdbx_description
1 polymer ?
#
loop_
_entity_poly.entity_id
_entity_poly.type
_entity_poly.pdbx_seq_one_letter_code
_entity_poly.pdbx_strand_id
1 'polypeptide(L)'
;MDIVQLRAGWTEVLDRLERKDRIAWLAFFDARLASLSGSTLVLDYSDSRKLASNHEYSSIRNEHRLALKDSIQEVFGIDLEIVEKV
;
A
#
# COMPACT_ATOMS: atom_id res chain seq x y z
N MET A 1 -11.55 -5.00 -11.56
CA MET A 1 -10.68 -3.89 -11.14
C MET A 1 -9.41 -3.98 -11.94
N ASP A 2 -8.99 -2.91 -12.60
CA ASP A 2 -7.74 -2.87 -13.35
C ASP A 2 -6.71 -1.99 -12.64
N ILE A 3 -5.42 -2.21 -12.87
CA ILE A 3 -4.35 -1.44 -12.19
C ILE A 3 -4.43 0.06 -12.54
N VAL A 4 -4.94 0.39 -13.73
CA VAL A 4 -5.13 1.78 -14.16
C VAL A 4 -6.19 2.49 -13.31
N GLN A 5 -7.31 1.82 -13.02
CA GLN A 5 -8.35 2.37 -12.16
C GLN A 5 -7.87 2.50 -10.70
N LEU A 6 -7.14 1.48 -10.22
CA LEU A 6 -6.55 1.52 -8.89
C LEU A 6 -5.55 2.69 -8.77
N ARG A 7 -4.70 2.90 -9.78
CA ARG A 7 -3.77 4.05 -9.85
C ARG A 7 -4.51 5.39 -9.81
N ALA A 8 -5.65 5.50 -10.49
CA ALA A 8 -6.45 6.72 -10.49
C ALA A 8 -7.03 7.05 -9.10
N GLY A 9 -7.45 6.03 -8.33
CA GLY A 9 -7.96 6.22 -6.96
C GLY A 9 -6.90 6.03 -5.86
N TRP A 10 -5.65 5.72 -6.20
CA TRP A 10 -4.58 5.44 -5.21
C TRP A 10 -4.29 6.66 -4.34
N THR A 11 -4.34 7.86 -4.91
CA THR A 11 -4.21 9.10 -4.15
C THR A 11 -5.29 9.22 -3.08
N GLU A 12 -6.52 8.82 -3.36
CA GLU A 12 -7.62 8.86 -2.38
C GLU A 12 -7.45 7.80 -1.28
N VAL A 13 -6.95 6.61 -1.62
CA VAL A 13 -6.56 5.60 -0.63
C VAL A 13 -5.47 6.13 0.29
N LEU A 14 -4.42 6.73 -0.26
CA LEU A 14 -3.32 7.29 0.53
C LEU A 14 -3.78 8.45 1.41
N ASP A 15 -4.64 9.32 0.90
CA ASP A 15 -5.21 10.43 1.67
C ASP A 15 -6.02 9.92 2.87
N ARG A 16 -6.87 8.90 2.68
CA ARG A 16 -7.59 8.26 3.79
C ARG A 16 -6.66 7.58 4.78
N LEU A 17 -5.66 6.87 4.27
CA LEU A 17 -4.64 6.24 5.09
C LEU A 17 -3.88 7.28 5.92
N GLU A 18 -3.54 8.44 5.36
CA GLU A 18 -2.90 9.53 6.08
C GLU A 18 -3.78 10.04 7.22
N ARG A 19 -5.08 10.22 6.96
CA ARG A 19 -6.05 10.68 7.97
C ARG A 19 -6.24 9.66 9.10
N LYS A 20 -6.18 8.36 8.80
CA LYS A 20 -6.28 7.28 9.79
C LYS A 20 -4.98 7.11 10.57
N ASP A 21 -3.88 6.89 9.84
CA ASP A 21 -2.57 6.54 10.36
C ASP A 21 -1.46 7.15 9.50
N ARG A 22 -0.93 8.29 9.94
CA ARG A 22 0.24 8.90 9.30
C ARG A 22 1.47 7.99 9.27
N ILE A 23 1.63 7.09 10.24
CA ILE A 23 2.73 6.12 10.25
C ILE A 23 2.55 5.08 9.15
N ALA A 24 1.33 4.55 8.98
CA ALA A 24 1.00 3.67 7.88
C ALA A 24 1.24 4.38 6.53
N TRP A 25 0.77 5.62 6.41
CA TRP A 25 1.02 6.43 5.23
C TRP A 25 2.52 6.56 4.95
N LEU A 26 3.35 6.90 5.94
CA LEU A 26 4.80 6.98 5.76
C LEU A 26 5.44 5.64 5.36
N ALA A 27 4.86 4.51 5.75
CA ALA A 27 5.35 3.19 5.36
C ALA A 27 4.93 2.76 3.94
N PHE A 28 3.81 3.28 3.43
CA PHE A 28 3.20 2.86 2.16
C PHE A 28 3.18 3.93 1.06
N PHE A 29 3.42 5.21 1.35
CA PHE A 29 3.36 6.29 0.36
C PHE A 29 4.41 6.11 -0.76
N ASP A 30 5.57 5.54 -0.42
CA ASP A 30 6.63 5.22 -1.38
C ASP A 30 6.34 3.92 -2.18
N ALA A 31 5.33 3.15 -1.78
CA ALA A 31 5.00 1.90 -2.42
C ALA A 31 4.53 2.14 -3.86
N ARG A 32 5.19 1.49 -4.82
CA ARG A 32 4.78 1.53 -6.23
C ARG A 32 3.82 0.39 -6.54
N LEU A 33 2.70 0.72 -7.17
CA LEU A 33 1.74 -0.24 -7.72
C LEU A 33 2.39 -1.01 -8.89
N ALA A 34 2.97 -2.17 -8.61
CA ALA A 34 3.75 -2.95 -9.56
C ALA A 34 2.86 -3.73 -10.52
N SER A 35 1.90 -4.48 -9.97
CA SER A 35 0.91 -5.23 -10.74
C SER A 35 -0.36 -5.45 -9.90
N LEU A 36 -1.51 -5.61 -10.56
CA LEU A 36 -2.76 -6.02 -9.92
C LEU A 36 -3.26 -7.27 -10.67
N SER A 37 -3.33 -8.40 -9.96
CA SER A 37 -3.80 -9.67 -10.50
C SER A 37 -5.04 -10.13 -9.75
N GLY A 38 -6.22 -9.92 -10.34
CA GLY A 38 -7.49 -10.26 -9.71
C GLY A 38 -7.74 -9.45 -8.44
N SER A 39 -7.53 -10.08 -7.28
CA SER A 39 -7.62 -9.47 -5.95
C SER A 39 -6.26 -9.26 -5.27
N THR A 40 -5.16 -9.56 -5.95
CA THR A 40 -3.81 -9.43 -5.38
C THR A 40 -3.11 -8.21 -5.94
N LEU A 41 -2.82 -7.24 -5.07
CA LEU A 41 -2.05 -6.05 -5.39
C LEU A 41 -0.59 -6.24 -5.00
N VAL A 42 0.28 -6.21 -6.00
CA VAL A 42 1.73 -6.30 -5.80
C VAL A 42 2.29 -4.89 -5.66
N LEU A 43 2.92 -4.63 -4.52
CA LEU A 43 3.61 -3.39 -4.21
C LEU A 43 5.13 -3.57 -4.30
N ASP A 44 5.80 -2.68 -5.00
CA ASP A 44 7.26 -2.64 -5.14
C ASP A 44 7.83 -1.52 -4.26
N TYR A 45 8.75 -1.89 -3.37
CA TYR A 45 9.45 -1.01 -2.42
C TYR A 45 10.96 -0.94 -2.71
N SER A 46 11.36 -1.21 -3.96
CA SER A 46 12.77 -1.29 -4.33
C SER A 46 13.51 0.04 -4.14
N ASP A 47 12.77 1.15 -4.17
CA ASP A 47 13.31 2.51 -4.00
C ASP A 47 13.56 2.85 -2.52
N SER A 48 12.57 2.68 -1.64
CA SER A 48 12.73 2.91 -0.20
C SER A 48 13.71 1.95 0.48
N ARG A 49 13.93 0.73 -0.04
CA ARG A 49 14.96 -0.19 0.47
C ARG A 49 16.39 0.35 0.29
N LYS A 50 16.62 1.30 -0.64
CA LYS A 50 17.93 1.97 -0.76
C LYS A 50 18.18 3.03 0.31
N LEU A 51 17.13 3.53 0.96
CA LEU A 51 17.20 4.62 1.94
C LEU A 51 17.04 4.16 3.39
N ALA A 52 16.30 3.08 3.62
CA ALA A 52 16.03 2.58 4.97
C ALA A 52 17.01 1.47 5.37
N SER A 53 17.72 1.67 6.50
CA SER A 53 18.33 0.58 7.26
C SER A 53 17.30 -0.54 7.43
N ASN A 54 17.64 -1.72 6.92
CA ASN A 54 16.78 -2.78 6.40
C ASN A 54 15.81 -3.46 7.41
N HIS A 55 15.62 -2.91 8.61
CA HIS A 55 14.96 -3.59 9.74
C HIS A 55 13.76 -2.86 10.34
N GLU A 56 13.63 -1.53 10.19
CA GLU A 56 12.58 -0.78 10.91
C GLU A 56 11.23 -0.78 10.17
N TYR A 57 11.24 -0.68 8.84
CA TYR A 57 10.00 -0.52 8.09
C TYR A 57 9.24 -1.83 7.83
N SER A 58 9.89 -2.99 7.86
CA SER A 58 9.22 -4.28 7.62
C SER A 58 8.25 -4.64 8.75
N SER A 59 8.57 -4.31 10.00
CA SER A 59 7.68 -4.51 11.15
C SER A 59 6.48 -3.57 11.07
N ILE A 60 6.73 -2.27 10.83
CA ILE A 60 5.69 -1.24 10.64
C ILE A 60 4.74 -1.65 9.50
N ARG A 61 5.26 -2.11 8.35
CA ARG A 61 4.42 -2.54 7.23
C ARG A 61 3.54 -3.74 7.60
N ASN A 62 4.05 -4.71 8.35
CA ASN A 62 3.25 -5.86 8.76
C ASN A 62 2.11 -5.46 9.71
N GLU A 63 2.39 -4.56 10.65
CA GLU A 63 1.40 -4.03 11.60
C GLU A 63 0.34 -3.15 10.91
N HIS A 64 0.76 -2.31 9.95
CA HIS A 64 -0.13 -1.36 9.28
C HIS A 64 -0.71 -1.85 7.94
N ARG A 65 -0.38 -3.08 7.50
CA ARG A 65 -0.96 -3.68 6.27
C ARG A 65 -2.47 -3.73 6.31
N LEU A 66 -3.05 -3.96 7.50
CA LEU A 66 -4.49 -3.96 7.72
C LEU A 66 -5.11 -2.58 7.46
N ALA A 67 -4.45 -1.50 7.91
CA ALA A 67 -4.93 -0.13 7.70
C ALA A 67 -4.96 0.25 6.21
N LEU A 68 -3.96 -0.19 5.44
CA LEU A 68 -3.95 -0.01 3.99
C LEU A 68 -5.08 -0.80 3.32
N LYS A 69 -5.26 -2.08 3.70
CA LYS A 69 -6.33 -2.94 3.20
C LYS A 69 -7.71 -2.32 3.43
N ASP A 70 -7.94 -1.83 4.65
CA ASP A 70 -9.16 -1.18 5.06
C ASP A 70 -9.42 0.11 4.27
N SER A 71 -8.39 0.93 4.08
CA SER A 71 -8.49 2.16 3.26
C SER A 71 -8.86 1.86 1.81
N ILE A 72 -8.30 0.80 1.22
CA ILE A 72 -8.65 0.34 -0.14
C ILE A 72 -10.10 -0.16 -0.18
N GLN A 73 -10.52 -0.94 0.82
CA GLN A 73 -11.89 -1.43 0.91
C GLN A 73 -12.89 -0.28 1.05
N GLU A 74 -12.57 0.78 1.79
CA GLU A 74 -13.45 1.95 1.91
C GLU A 74 -13.55 2.77 0.63
N VAL A 75 -12.47 2.92 -0.14
CA VAL A 75 -12.47 3.69 -1.40
C VAL A 75 -13.14 2.92 -2.52
N PHE A 76 -12.77 1.66 -2.67
CA PHE A 76 -13.13 0.86 -3.84
C PHE A 76 -14.21 -0.20 -3.56
N GLY A 77 -14.57 -0.43 -2.30
CA GLY A 77 -15.54 -1.46 -1.92
C GLY A 77 -15.06 -2.89 -2.15
N ILE A 78 -13.74 -3.10 -2.29
CA ILE A 78 -13.16 -4.43 -2.58
C ILE A 78 -12.04 -4.78 -1.60
N ASP A 79 -11.95 -6.06 -1.25
CA ASP A 79 -10.81 -6.59 -0.49
C ASP A 79 -9.67 -6.93 -1.47
N LEU A 80 -8.54 -6.26 -1.32
CA LEU A 80 -7.31 -6.54 -2.07
C LEU A 80 -6.23 -7.08 -1.14
N GLU A 81 -5.65 -8.21 -1.51
CA GLU A 81 -4.49 -8.76 -0.83
C GLU A 81 -3.22 -8.00 -1.21
N ILE A 82 -2.57 -7.40 -0.21
CA ILE A 82 -1.34 -6.63 -0.40
C ILE A 82 -0.15 -7.57 -0.31
N VAL A 83 0.58 -7.71 -1.41
CA VAL A 83 1.79 -8.54 -1.52
C VAL A 83 2.98 -7.65 -1.82
N GLU A 84 4.07 -7.85 -1.09
CA GLU A 84 5.34 -7.18 -1.36
C GLU A 84 6.07 -7.94 -2.48
N LYS A 85 6.59 -7.21 -3.47
CA LYS A 85 7.48 -7.80 -4.48
C LYS A 85 8.79 -8.21 -3.82
N VAL A 86 9.07 -9.51 -3.81
CA VAL A 86 10.30 -10.12 -3.28
C VAL A 86 11.49 -9.91 -4.21
#